data_AF-A0A0F9LBA0-F1
#
_entry.id   AF-A0A0F9LBA0-F1
#
_cell.length_a   1.000
_cell.length_b   1.000
_cell.length_c   1.000
_cell.angle_alpha   90.00
_cell.angle_beta   90.00
_cell.angle_gamma   90.00
#
_symmetry.space_group_name_H-M   'P 1'
#
loop_
_entity.id
_entity.type
_entity.pdbx_description
1 polymer ?
#
loop_
_entity_poly.entity_id
_entity_poly.type
_entity_poly.pdbx_seq_one_letter_code
_entity_poly.pdbx_strand_id
1 'polypeptide(L)'
;MNKRVISARELRTVMDHLKRQSIYHTLGSSSIYVPSTQTKYMDKAVCRPWENWEGDRVMMMPGEAARTELKRAFPDLERVGWNGPHISLFDARVPLYYEGPTVGEYTYIDLKAAYWQLYRRLWLDVAYPCGVYGKYPLAGVAERLKDWKAARNALVGLVRSREVVGVKGTHRYTLATRNNFLSPCLWATVMSLLHWVAYEALSYGAVYINTDGYIFPTSKLQQLDGFMQFLIDREINFEIRTSGKGEIVSWNNYQIGKFRTKSNELGLTARSKEFDSVKRTTRNWGKYWQSIGAIYRANNLGLHRGE
;
A
#
# COMPACT_ATOMS: atom_id res chain seq x y z
N MET A 1 -21.16 19.82 3.56
CA MET A 1 -21.06 18.86 2.44
C MET A 1 -22.02 17.70 2.71
N ASN A 2 -22.94 17.43 1.79
CA ASN A 2 -23.92 16.34 1.93
C ASN A 2 -23.26 15.01 1.56
N LYS A 3 -23.43 13.97 2.40
CA LYS A 3 -22.89 12.63 2.15
C LYS A 3 -24.03 11.65 1.89
N ARG A 4 -23.96 10.89 0.80
CA ARG A 4 -24.92 9.84 0.44
C ARG A 4 -24.19 8.51 0.34
N VAL A 5 -24.58 7.55 1.18
CA VAL A 5 -24.02 6.19 1.18
C VAL A 5 -24.93 5.30 0.33
N ILE A 6 -24.39 4.74 -0.74
CA ILE A 6 -25.14 3.97 -1.74
C ILE A 6 -24.36 2.72 -2.14
N SER A 7 -25.01 1.74 -2.76
CA SER A 7 -24.32 0.55 -3.28
C SER A 7 -23.41 0.88 -4.47
N ALA A 8 -22.43 0.00 -4.75
CA ALA A 8 -21.60 0.09 -5.95
C ALA A 8 -22.42 0.15 -7.26
N ARG A 9 -23.56 -0.55 -7.33
CA ARG A 9 -24.46 -0.51 -8.49
C ARG A 9 -25.11 0.87 -8.65
N GLU A 10 -25.64 1.43 -7.57
CA GLU A 10 -26.23 2.77 -7.59
C GLU A 10 -25.18 3.84 -7.90
N LEU A 11 -23.95 3.69 -7.40
CA LEU A 11 -22.85 4.61 -7.70
C LEU A 11 -22.53 4.65 -9.21
N ARG A 12 -22.58 3.49 -9.89
CA ARG A 12 -22.48 3.42 -11.36
C ARG A 12 -23.65 4.13 -12.04
N THR A 13 -24.89 3.89 -11.59
CA THR A 13 -26.08 4.58 -12.11
C THR A 13 -25.97 6.09 -11.97
N VAL A 14 -25.52 6.59 -10.82
CA VAL A 14 -25.27 8.02 -10.57
C VAL A 14 -24.21 8.55 -11.53
N MET A 15 -23.08 7.84 -11.68
CA MET A 15 -22.03 8.23 -12.62
C MET A 15 -22.56 8.36 -14.05
N ASP A 16 -23.31 7.39 -14.53
CA ASP A 16 -23.85 7.37 -15.89
C ASP A 16 -24.90 8.46 -16.11
N HIS A 17 -25.70 8.77 -15.08
CA HIS A 17 -26.59 9.92 -15.09
C HIS A 17 -25.82 11.24 -15.18
N LEU A 18 -24.82 11.46 -14.31
CA LEU A 18 -24.00 12.67 -14.31
C LEU A 18 -23.28 12.87 -15.65
N LYS A 19 -22.78 11.80 -16.26
CA LYS A 19 -22.17 11.83 -17.60
C LYS A 19 -23.17 12.21 -18.68
N ARG A 20 -24.35 11.59 -18.73
CA ARG A 20 -25.40 11.92 -19.72
C ARG A 20 -25.84 13.38 -19.62
N GLN A 21 -25.91 13.92 -18.42
CA GLN A 21 -26.28 15.32 -18.16
C GLN A 21 -25.10 16.29 -18.26
N SER A 22 -23.90 15.82 -18.60
CA SER A 22 -22.68 16.62 -18.63
C SER A 22 -22.41 17.40 -17.32
N ILE A 23 -22.81 16.85 -16.18
CA ILE A 23 -22.59 17.44 -14.86
C ILE A 23 -21.16 17.17 -14.42
N TYR A 24 -20.47 18.25 -14.02
CA TYR A 24 -19.10 18.17 -13.50
C TYR A 24 -19.06 17.37 -12.20
N HIS A 25 -18.14 16.42 -12.10
CA HIS A 25 -17.91 15.65 -10.88
C HIS A 25 -16.46 15.20 -10.76
N THR A 26 -15.97 14.92 -9.55
CA THR A 26 -14.64 14.32 -9.35
C THR A 26 -14.77 12.86 -8.91
N LEU A 27 -13.82 12.05 -9.34
CA LEU A 27 -13.76 10.62 -9.07
C LEU A 27 -12.76 10.33 -7.95
N GLY A 28 -13.19 9.55 -6.97
CA GLY A 28 -12.32 8.78 -6.08
C GLY A 28 -12.49 7.28 -6.36
N SER A 29 -11.63 6.45 -5.78
CA SER A 29 -11.63 4.99 -6.04
C SER A 29 -12.98 4.31 -5.79
N SER A 30 -13.77 4.82 -4.84
CA SER A 30 -15.09 4.28 -4.50
C SER A 30 -16.08 5.39 -4.08
N SER A 31 -15.93 6.58 -4.67
CA SER A 31 -16.78 7.73 -4.38
C SER A 31 -16.83 8.71 -5.54
N ILE A 32 -17.91 9.49 -5.62
CA ILE A 32 -18.08 10.58 -6.56
C ILE A 32 -18.40 11.84 -5.77
N TYR A 33 -17.75 12.96 -6.09
CA TYR A 33 -18.11 14.27 -5.54
C TYR A 33 -18.65 15.17 -6.64
N VAL A 34 -19.82 15.76 -6.40
CA VAL A 34 -20.53 16.65 -7.32
C VAL A 34 -20.51 18.06 -6.71
N PRO A 35 -19.63 18.96 -7.19
CA PRO A 35 -19.46 20.29 -6.59
C PRO A 35 -20.72 21.16 -6.65
N SER A 36 -21.48 21.10 -7.75
CA SER A 36 -22.68 21.93 -7.93
C SER A 36 -23.76 21.69 -6.88
N THR A 37 -23.82 20.48 -6.31
CA THR A 37 -24.76 20.11 -5.25
C THR A 37 -24.08 19.88 -3.90
N GLN A 38 -22.77 20.13 -3.81
CA GLN A 38 -21.91 19.78 -2.68
C GLN A 38 -22.18 18.38 -2.10
N THR A 39 -22.48 17.42 -2.99
CA THR A 39 -22.87 16.07 -2.60
C THR A 39 -21.77 15.07 -2.92
N LYS A 40 -21.43 14.24 -1.93
CA LYS A 40 -20.51 13.12 -2.08
C LYS A 40 -21.26 11.80 -1.98
N TYR A 41 -21.24 11.03 -3.07
CA TYR A 41 -21.75 9.67 -3.13
C TYR A 41 -20.63 8.70 -2.78
N MET A 42 -20.90 7.76 -1.89
CA MET A 42 -19.89 6.86 -1.30
C MET A 42 -20.38 5.42 -1.38
N ASP A 43 -19.50 4.51 -1.81
CA ASP A 43 -19.82 3.08 -1.81
C ASP A 43 -19.93 2.53 -0.39
N LYS A 44 -21.14 2.04 -0.06
CA LYS A 44 -21.48 1.42 1.23
C LYS A 44 -20.57 0.26 1.60
N ALA A 45 -20.07 -0.49 0.62
CA ALA A 45 -19.17 -1.63 0.87
C ALA A 45 -17.79 -1.20 1.40
N VAL A 46 -17.42 0.07 1.17
CA VAL A 46 -16.07 0.57 1.43
C VAL A 46 -16.05 1.55 2.60
N CYS A 47 -17.06 2.42 2.72
CA CYS A 47 -17.12 3.42 3.77
C CYS A 47 -17.44 2.81 5.15
N ARG A 48 -16.94 3.44 6.21
CA ARG A 48 -17.23 3.07 7.60
C ARG A 48 -17.48 4.31 8.46
N PRO A 49 -18.22 4.19 9.58
CA PRO A 49 -18.22 5.23 10.61
C PRO A 49 -16.80 5.45 11.14
N TRP A 50 -16.34 6.69 11.14
CA TRP A 50 -15.02 7.09 11.63
C TRP A 50 -15.10 8.43 12.33
N GLU A 51 -14.27 8.62 13.34
CA GLU A 51 -14.21 9.86 14.12
C GLU A 51 -13.69 11.01 13.25
N ASN A 52 -14.42 12.12 13.19
CA ASN A 52 -14.01 13.34 12.50
C ASN A 52 -13.01 14.15 13.35
N TRP A 53 -12.78 15.42 13.00
CA TRP A 53 -11.91 16.30 13.78
C TRP A 53 -12.48 16.65 15.15
N GLU A 54 -13.80 16.73 15.24
CA GLU A 54 -14.57 17.17 16.42
C GLU A 54 -14.85 16.02 17.41
N GLY A 55 -14.54 14.78 17.04
CA GLY A 55 -14.82 13.58 17.85
C GLY A 55 -16.08 12.81 17.41
N ASP A 56 -16.83 13.33 16.44
CA ASP A 56 -18.07 12.71 15.97
C ASP A 56 -17.82 11.55 15.01
N ARG A 57 -18.55 10.44 15.19
CA ARG A 57 -18.52 9.32 14.25
C ARG A 57 -19.38 9.61 13.03
N VAL A 58 -18.73 9.84 11.89
CA VAL A 58 -19.38 10.09 10.60
C VAL A 58 -18.95 9.07 9.55
N MET A 59 -19.81 8.82 8.56
CA MET A 59 -19.42 7.96 7.45
C MET A 59 -18.27 8.59 6.64
N MET A 60 -17.18 7.86 6.48
CA MET A 60 -15.99 8.29 5.75
C MET A 60 -15.55 7.27 4.71
N MET A 61 -14.94 7.76 3.64
CA MET A 61 -14.12 6.96 2.74
C MET A 61 -12.76 6.67 3.37
N PRO A 62 -12.07 5.58 2.97
CA PRO A 62 -10.75 5.24 3.47
C PRO A 62 -9.72 6.39 3.41
N GLY A 63 -9.68 7.13 2.29
CA GLY A 63 -8.79 8.28 2.13
C GLY A 63 -9.19 9.51 2.96
N GLU A 64 -10.46 9.62 3.34
CA GLU A 64 -10.90 10.66 4.27
C GLU A 64 -10.43 10.31 5.69
N ALA A 65 -10.64 9.08 6.13
CA ALA A 65 -10.16 8.60 7.42
C ALA A 65 -8.64 8.78 7.53
N ALA A 66 -7.85 8.29 6.56
CA ALA A 66 -6.40 8.46 6.57
C ALA A 66 -5.95 9.94 6.64
N ARG A 67 -6.66 10.83 5.93
CA ARG A 67 -6.40 12.27 5.97
C ARG A 67 -6.75 12.88 7.33
N THR A 68 -7.88 12.49 7.91
CA THR A 68 -8.31 12.94 9.25
C THR A 68 -7.27 12.54 10.29
N GLU A 69 -6.77 11.31 10.23
CA GLU A 69 -5.75 10.80 11.15
C GLU A 69 -4.42 11.55 11.02
N LEU A 70 -3.97 11.84 9.79
CA LEU A 70 -2.76 12.64 9.58
C LEU A 70 -2.92 14.07 10.06
N LYS A 71 -4.09 14.70 9.82
CA LYS A 71 -4.37 16.03 10.38
C LYS A 71 -4.36 15.98 11.90
N ARG A 72 -4.92 14.93 12.52
CA ARG A 72 -5.03 14.83 13.99
C ARG A 72 -3.67 14.66 14.63
N ALA A 73 -2.80 13.87 14.00
CA ALA A 73 -1.42 13.72 14.43
C ALA A 73 -0.58 14.99 14.18
N PHE A 74 -0.86 15.73 13.11
CA PHE A 74 -0.04 16.87 12.67
C PHE A 74 -0.91 18.10 12.32
N PRO A 75 -1.56 18.75 13.31
CA PRO A 75 -2.46 19.88 13.08
C PRO A 75 -1.80 21.05 12.35
N ASP A 76 -0.54 21.34 12.71
CA ASP A 76 0.22 22.48 12.19
C ASP A 76 0.97 22.17 10.88
N LEU A 77 0.71 21.01 10.28
CA LEU A 77 1.38 20.60 9.05
C LEU A 77 0.79 21.32 7.83
N GLU A 78 1.44 22.41 7.41
CA GLU A 78 1.09 23.09 6.17
C GLU A 78 1.47 22.28 4.92
N ARG A 79 2.65 21.65 4.94
CA ARG A 79 3.17 20.77 3.88
C ARG A 79 4.35 19.96 4.45
N VAL A 80 4.45 18.68 4.09
CA VAL A 80 5.60 17.81 4.47
C VAL A 80 6.95 18.40 4.07
N GLY A 81 6.99 19.13 2.94
CA GLY A 81 8.22 19.66 2.37
C GLY A 81 8.93 18.59 1.53
N TRP A 82 9.23 18.92 0.28
CA TRP A 82 10.06 18.10 -0.60
C TRP A 82 10.59 18.98 -1.73
N ASN A 83 11.80 18.69 -2.21
CA ASN A 83 12.45 19.46 -3.25
C ASN A 83 12.00 18.97 -4.63
N GLY A 84 11.98 19.84 -5.64
CA GLY A 84 11.60 19.50 -7.03
C GLY A 84 12.18 18.15 -7.54
N PRO A 85 13.48 17.87 -7.35
CA PRO A 85 14.09 16.60 -7.74
C PRO A 85 13.47 15.35 -7.10
N HIS A 86 12.88 15.48 -5.90
CA HIS A 86 12.22 14.36 -5.20
C HIS A 86 10.95 13.88 -5.92
N ILE A 87 10.38 14.64 -6.87
CA ILE A 87 9.22 14.19 -7.64
C ILE A 87 9.51 12.86 -8.35
N SER A 88 10.74 12.67 -8.85
CA SER A 88 11.17 11.44 -9.52
C SER A 88 11.10 10.20 -8.61
N LEU A 89 11.11 10.37 -7.29
CA LEU A 89 10.98 9.28 -6.33
C LEU A 89 9.60 8.60 -6.39
N PHE A 90 8.57 9.27 -6.93
CA PHE A 90 7.27 8.62 -7.17
C PHE A 90 7.31 7.51 -8.21
N ASP A 91 8.33 7.51 -9.06
CA ASP A 91 8.55 6.48 -10.09
C ASP A 91 9.18 5.21 -9.51
N ALA A 92 9.52 5.19 -8.21
CA ALA A 92 9.90 3.97 -7.51
C ALA A 92 8.80 2.91 -7.69
N ARG A 93 9.18 1.78 -8.29
CA ARG A 93 8.30 0.65 -8.57
C ARG A 93 8.36 -0.36 -7.44
N VAL A 94 7.37 -1.24 -7.41
CA VAL A 94 7.35 -2.40 -6.52
C VAL A 94 8.34 -3.48 -7.02
N PRO A 95 8.88 -4.33 -6.12
CA PRO A 95 9.69 -5.47 -6.52
C PRO A 95 8.84 -6.55 -7.18
N LEU A 96 9.22 -6.93 -8.39
CA LEU A 96 8.60 -7.99 -9.17
C LEU A 96 9.70 -8.92 -9.68
N TYR A 97 9.51 -10.22 -9.54
CA TYR A 97 10.40 -11.23 -10.09
C TYR A 97 9.60 -12.45 -10.53
N TYR A 98 9.97 -13.05 -11.65
CA TYR A 98 9.41 -14.30 -12.12
C TYR A 98 10.45 -15.05 -12.95
N GLU A 99 10.83 -16.24 -12.48
CA GLU A 99 11.86 -17.10 -13.12
C GLU A 99 11.34 -17.84 -14.36
N GLY A 100 10.04 -17.79 -14.64
CA GLY A 100 9.44 -18.42 -15.81
C GLY A 100 8.54 -19.62 -15.48
N PRO A 101 7.90 -20.22 -16.51
CA PRO A 101 6.91 -21.25 -16.30
C PRO A 101 7.48 -22.49 -15.62
N THR A 102 6.84 -22.93 -14.53
CA THR A 102 7.36 -24.04 -13.73
C THR A 102 6.23 -24.80 -13.04
N VAL A 103 6.45 -26.11 -12.83
CA VAL A 103 5.52 -27.03 -12.17
C VAL A 103 6.30 -27.75 -11.08
N GLY A 104 5.72 -27.87 -9.88
CA GLY A 104 6.40 -28.47 -8.75
C GLY A 104 5.62 -28.36 -7.46
N GLU A 105 6.28 -28.68 -6.36
CA GLU A 105 5.79 -28.39 -5.01
C GLU A 105 6.26 -26.99 -4.62
N TYR A 106 5.34 -26.14 -4.18
CA TYR A 106 5.65 -24.77 -3.78
C TYR A 106 5.08 -24.41 -2.41
N THR A 107 5.68 -23.40 -1.79
CA THR A 107 5.14 -22.69 -0.63
C THR A 107 5.01 -21.20 -0.97
N TYR A 108 3.82 -20.64 -0.76
CA TYR A 108 3.54 -19.23 -0.94
C TYR A 108 3.53 -18.50 0.42
N ILE A 109 4.50 -17.61 0.61
CA ILE A 109 4.60 -16.69 1.74
C ILE A 109 4.09 -15.30 1.34
N ASP A 110 3.32 -14.66 2.22
CA ASP A 110 2.80 -13.30 2.01
C ASP A 110 3.05 -12.44 3.25
N LEU A 111 3.56 -11.22 3.05
CA LEU A 111 3.77 -10.30 4.16
C LEU A 111 2.44 -9.70 4.62
N LYS A 112 2.17 -9.75 5.92
CA LYS A 112 0.93 -9.22 6.48
C LYS A 112 0.93 -7.70 6.45
N ALA A 113 0.01 -7.13 5.68
CA ALA A 113 -0.20 -5.68 5.57
C ALA A 113 1.12 -4.94 5.30
N ALA A 114 1.86 -5.38 4.27
CA ALA A 114 3.25 -5.00 4.01
C ALA A 114 3.53 -3.50 4.13
N TYR A 115 2.75 -2.66 3.46
CA TYR A 115 2.95 -1.22 3.55
C TYR A 115 2.79 -0.67 4.97
N TRP A 116 1.75 -1.12 5.70
CA TRP A 116 1.46 -0.66 7.05
C TRP A 116 2.57 -1.00 8.04
N GLN A 117 3.08 -2.24 8.00
CA GLN A 117 4.17 -2.63 8.90
C GLN A 117 5.48 -1.87 8.61
N LEU A 118 5.69 -1.44 7.36
CA LEU A 118 6.83 -0.59 7.00
C LEU A 118 6.62 0.85 7.46
N TYR A 119 5.56 1.53 7.00
CA TYR A 119 5.40 2.96 7.29
C TYR A 119 5.11 3.26 8.76
N ARG A 120 4.58 2.31 9.55
CA ARG A 120 4.34 2.54 10.99
C ARG A 120 5.62 2.77 11.79
N ARG A 121 6.78 2.40 11.24
CA ARG A 121 8.12 2.63 11.84
C ARG A 121 8.83 3.85 11.23
N LEU A 122 8.16 4.58 10.34
CA LEU A 122 8.75 5.69 9.59
C LEU A 122 8.09 7.02 9.96
N TRP A 123 8.58 8.07 9.32
CA TRP A 123 8.08 9.44 9.43
C TRP A 123 7.52 9.89 8.09
N LEU A 124 6.52 10.76 8.15
CA LEU A 124 5.91 11.33 6.96
C LEU A 124 6.92 12.14 6.13
N ASP A 125 7.85 12.81 6.79
CA ASP A 125 8.94 13.63 6.22
C ASP A 125 10.31 12.92 6.23
N VAL A 126 10.33 11.58 6.23
CA VAL A 126 11.58 10.82 6.19
C VAL A 126 12.47 11.24 5.02
N ALA A 127 13.76 11.48 5.26
CA ALA A 127 14.70 11.75 4.19
C ALA A 127 15.08 10.45 3.45
N TYR A 128 15.15 10.52 2.12
CA TYR A 128 15.55 9.42 1.26
C TYR A 128 17.01 9.63 0.81
N PRO A 129 17.86 8.59 0.77
CA PRO A 129 17.55 7.16 0.88
C PRO A 129 17.61 6.58 2.29
N CYS A 130 18.59 6.95 3.09
CA CYS A 130 18.72 6.47 4.46
C CYS A 130 18.89 7.70 5.34
N GLY A 131 17.84 8.51 5.36
CA GLY A 131 17.84 9.78 6.07
C GLY A 131 17.72 9.62 7.58
N VAL A 132 18.09 10.69 8.27
CA VAL A 132 17.84 10.88 9.70
C VAL A 132 16.32 10.81 9.96
N TYR A 133 15.94 10.53 11.20
CA TYR A 133 14.57 10.57 11.69
C TYR A 133 13.84 11.84 11.24
N GLY A 134 12.56 11.71 10.89
CA GLY A 134 11.71 12.86 10.55
C GLY A 134 11.07 13.49 11.79
N LYS A 135 10.32 14.56 11.58
CA LYS A 135 9.55 15.25 12.62
C LYS A 135 8.16 14.65 12.82
N TYR A 136 7.62 13.95 11.82
CA TYR A 136 6.22 13.52 11.80
C TYR A 136 6.08 11.99 11.87
N PRO A 137 6.21 11.36 13.05
CA PRO A 137 6.20 9.90 13.19
C PRO A 137 4.82 9.31 12.85
N LEU A 138 4.78 8.27 12.01
CA LEU A 138 3.53 7.67 11.55
C LEU A 138 2.98 6.57 12.48
N ALA A 139 3.67 6.23 13.56
CA ALA A 139 3.28 5.15 14.47
C ALA A 139 1.85 5.32 15.01
N GLY A 140 1.52 6.49 15.58
CA GLY A 140 0.19 6.76 16.13
C GLY A 140 -0.93 6.74 15.08
N VAL A 141 -0.67 7.31 13.90
CA VAL A 141 -1.59 7.27 12.75
C VAL A 141 -1.82 5.83 12.28
N ALA A 142 -0.75 5.04 12.20
CA ALA A 142 -0.82 3.64 11.79
C ALA A 142 -1.64 2.79 12.76
N GLU A 143 -1.46 3.00 14.07
CA GLU A 143 -2.19 2.29 15.12
C GLU A 143 -3.68 2.57 15.07
N ARG A 144 -4.05 3.85 14.90
CA ARG A 144 -5.46 4.26 14.78
C ARG A 144 -6.15 3.67 13.56
N LEU A 145 -5.42 3.46 12.47
CA LEU A 145 -5.96 2.87 11.24
C LEU A 145 -5.90 1.33 11.21
N LYS A 146 -5.35 0.66 12.24
CA LYS A 146 -4.98 -0.78 12.18
C LYS A 146 -6.11 -1.71 11.74
N ASP A 147 -7.35 -1.45 12.17
CA ASP A 147 -8.49 -2.34 11.94
C ASP A 147 -9.21 -2.08 10.61
N TRP A 148 -8.78 -1.06 9.86
CA TRP A 148 -9.36 -0.72 8.57
C TRP A 148 -8.33 -0.80 7.45
N LYS A 149 -8.14 -2.01 6.90
CA LYS A 149 -7.22 -2.31 5.78
C LYS A 149 -7.27 -1.27 4.66
N ALA A 150 -8.48 -0.90 4.21
CA ALA A 150 -8.64 0.06 3.13
C ALA A 150 -8.08 1.44 3.50
N ALA A 151 -8.27 1.91 4.75
CA ALA A 151 -7.78 3.21 5.20
C ALA A 151 -6.25 3.21 5.40
N ARG A 152 -5.68 2.11 5.92
CA ARG A 152 -4.22 1.92 5.94
C ARG A 152 -3.60 2.05 4.55
N ASN A 153 -4.17 1.34 3.58
CA ASN A 153 -3.68 1.39 2.20
C ASN A 153 -3.90 2.78 1.57
N ALA A 154 -4.97 3.48 1.96
CA ALA A 154 -5.23 4.83 1.49
C ALA A 154 -4.20 5.85 1.97
N LEU A 155 -3.51 5.63 3.10
CA LEU A 155 -2.40 6.49 3.54
C LEU A 155 -1.27 6.48 2.50
N VAL A 156 -0.89 5.31 2.00
CA VAL A 156 0.13 5.18 0.94
C VAL A 156 -0.31 5.86 -0.36
N GLY A 157 -1.60 5.73 -0.71
CA GLY A 157 -2.17 6.45 -1.85
C GLY A 157 -2.13 7.96 -1.65
N LEU A 158 -2.45 8.44 -0.45
CA LEU A 158 -2.48 9.85 -0.11
C LEU A 158 -1.08 10.46 -0.19
N VAL A 159 -0.02 9.80 0.28
CA VAL A 159 1.33 10.36 0.20
C VAL A 159 1.91 10.40 -1.23
N ARG A 160 1.20 9.83 -2.22
CA ARG A 160 1.59 9.82 -3.64
C ARG A 160 0.66 10.57 -4.57
N SER A 161 -0.59 10.80 -4.14
CA SER A 161 -1.60 11.38 -5.02
C SER A 161 -1.31 12.85 -5.27
N ARG A 162 -1.00 13.19 -6.52
CA ARG A 162 -0.77 14.57 -6.99
C ARG A 162 -2.01 15.16 -7.65
N GLU A 163 -2.92 14.30 -8.07
CA GLU A 163 -3.94 14.61 -9.05
C GLU A 163 -5.28 14.01 -8.65
N VAL A 164 -6.36 14.67 -9.05
CA VAL A 164 -7.72 14.15 -8.98
C VAL A 164 -8.30 14.12 -10.38
N VAL A 165 -9.02 13.06 -10.70
CA VAL A 165 -9.69 12.94 -12.00
C VAL A 165 -11.04 13.63 -11.92
N GLY A 166 -11.23 14.60 -12.80
CA GLY A 166 -12.51 15.23 -13.02
C GLY A 166 -13.21 14.72 -14.29
N VAL A 167 -14.52 14.54 -14.09
CA VAL A 167 -15.65 14.17 -14.95
C VAL A 167 -16.42 15.32 -15.62
N LYS A 168 -16.57 15.47 -16.94
CA LYS A 168 -17.68 16.30 -17.50
C LYS A 168 -18.14 15.75 -18.85
N GLY A 169 -19.38 15.24 -18.90
CA GLY A 169 -19.84 14.51 -20.07
C GLY A 169 -18.99 13.25 -20.29
N THR A 170 -18.50 13.07 -21.51
CA THR A 170 -17.52 12.02 -21.87
C THR A 170 -16.07 12.43 -21.60
N HIS A 171 -15.80 13.71 -21.29
CA HIS A 171 -14.45 14.23 -21.14
C HIS A 171 -13.90 13.97 -19.74
N ARG A 172 -12.65 13.52 -19.68
CA ARG A 172 -11.88 13.36 -18.44
C ARG A 172 -10.74 14.36 -18.42
N TYR A 173 -10.56 15.05 -17.31
CA TYR A 173 -9.46 16.00 -17.09
C TYR A 173 -8.75 15.68 -15.77
N THR A 174 -7.46 15.98 -15.75
CA THR A 174 -6.60 15.79 -14.58
C THR A 174 -6.46 17.13 -13.86
N LEU A 175 -6.85 17.17 -12.60
CA LEU A 175 -6.74 18.36 -11.76
C LEU A 175 -5.53 18.20 -10.85
N ALA A 176 -4.55 19.08 -10.96
CA ALA A 176 -3.50 19.20 -9.97
C ALA A 176 -4.14 19.60 -8.63
N THR A 177 -3.91 18.81 -7.58
CA THR A 177 -4.43 19.13 -6.25
C THR A 177 -3.30 19.48 -5.30
N ARG A 178 -3.54 20.48 -4.45
CA ARG A 178 -2.64 20.76 -3.33
C ARG A 178 -2.81 19.66 -2.30
N ASN A 179 -1.83 18.78 -2.21
CA ASN A 179 -1.78 17.71 -1.23
C ASN A 179 -0.65 17.96 -0.23
N ASN A 180 -1.02 18.42 0.96
CA ASN A 180 -0.07 18.77 2.02
C ASN A 180 0.70 17.55 2.56
N PHE A 181 0.13 16.34 2.41
CA PHE A 181 0.71 15.08 2.89
C PHE A 181 1.56 14.36 1.83
N LEU A 182 1.75 14.97 0.66
CA LEU A 182 2.53 14.40 -0.42
C LEU A 182 3.98 14.19 0.03
N SER A 183 4.45 12.94 0.04
CA SER A 183 5.78 12.55 0.51
C SER A 183 6.44 11.56 -0.46
N PRO A 184 7.20 12.06 -1.46
CA PRO A 184 7.93 11.21 -2.39
C PRO A 184 9.00 10.35 -1.69
N CYS A 185 9.66 10.92 -0.67
CA CYS A 185 10.71 10.23 0.07
C CYS A 185 10.16 9.04 0.86
N LEU A 186 9.03 9.20 1.57
CA LEU A 186 8.39 8.07 2.25
C LEU A 186 8.04 6.94 1.30
N TRP A 187 7.47 7.27 0.13
CA TRP A 187 7.15 6.27 -0.88
C TRP A 187 8.40 5.50 -1.34
N ALA A 188 9.47 6.21 -1.72
CA ALA A 188 10.69 5.57 -2.17
C ALA A 188 11.40 4.76 -1.07
N THR A 189 11.33 5.21 0.18
CA THR A 189 11.82 4.45 1.35
C THR A 189 11.06 3.13 1.49
N VAL A 190 9.72 3.17 1.44
CA VAL A 190 8.88 1.96 1.52
C VAL A 190 9.18 1.01 0.36
N MET A 191 9.30 1.52 -0.88
CA MET A 191 9.67 0.69 -2.04
C MET A 191 11.05 0.05 -1.86
N SER A 192 12.03 0.80 -1.36
CA SER A 192 13.39 0.29 -1.21
C SER A 192 13.49 -0.78 -0.12
N LEU A 193 12.72 -0.65 0.96
CA LEU A 193 12.60 -1.70 1.97
C LEU A 193 11.96 -2.97 1.40
N LEU A 194 10.92 -2.85 0.56
CA LEU A 194 10.34 -4.00 -0.13
C LEU A 194 11.32 -4.64 -1.11
N HIS A 195 12.09 -3.84 -1.86
CA HIS A 195 13.15 -4.34 -2.72
C HIS A 195 14.25 -5.07 -1.94
N TRP A 196 14.62 -4.57 -0.77
CA TRP A 196 15.57 -5.25 0.10
C TRP A 196 15.02 -6.62 0.54
N VAL A 197 13.79 -6.69 1.04
CA VAL A 197 13.18 -7.99 1.42
C VAL A 197 13.07 -8.93 0.21
N ALA A 198 12.69 -8.41 -0.96
CA ALA A 198 12.61 -9.20 -2.18
C ALA A 198 13.98 -9.73 -2.63
N TYR A 199 15.03 -8.93 -2.54
CA TYR A 199 16.39 -9.35 -2.86
C TYR A 199 16.85 -10.50 -1.93
N GLU A 200 16.50 -10.43 -0.65
CA GLU A 200 16.78 -11.50 0.31
C GLU A 200 15.95 -12.74 -0.02
N ALA A 201 14.66 -12.60 -0.38
CA ALA A 201 13.86 -13.73 -0.84
C ALA A 201 14.49 -14.45 -2.06
N LEU A 202 15.05 -13.70 -3.02
CA LEU A 202 15.78 -14.28 -4.16
C LEU A 202 17.05 -15.02 -3.72
N SER A 203 17.81 -14.48 -2.77
CA SER A 203 19.02 -15.15 -2.25
C SER A 203 18.69 -16.47 -1.55
N TYR A 204 17.48 -16.59 -0.99
CA TYR A 204 16.89 -17.81 -0.46
C TYR A 204 16.10 -18.64 -1.50
N GLY A 205 16.23 -18.35 -2.79
CA GLY A 205 15.72 -19.19 -3.86
C GLY A 205 14.24 -19.02 -4.20
N ALA A 206 13.64 -17.86 -3.91
CA ALA A 206 12.32 -17.52 -4.42
C ALA A 206 12.30 -17.54 -5.96
N VAL A 207 11.25 -18.11 -6.55
CA VAL A 207 11.07 -18.24 -8.01
C VAL A 207 10.02 -17.26 -8.55
N TYR A 208 9.27 -16.64 -7.65
CA TYR A 208 8.27 -15.62 -7.97
C TYR A 208 8.16 -14.64 -6.81
N ILE A 209 8.12 -13.34 -7.14
CA ILE A 209 7.93 -12.24 -6.20
C ILE A 209 6.94 -11.27 -6.81
N ASN A 210 5.87 -10.93 -6.08
CA ASN A 210 4.97 -9.85 -6.41
C ASN A 210 4.74 -8.94 -5.21
N THR A 211 5.55 -7.88 -5.10
CA THR A 211 5.51 -6.90 -4.02
C THR A 211 5.77 -7.50 -2.64
N ASP A 212 4.74 -8.05 -2.02
CA ASP A 212 4.70 -8.64 -0.68
C ASP A 212 4.43 -10.14 -0.68
N GLY A 213 4.22 -10.75 -1.85
CA GLY A 213 4.08 -12.19 -2.02
C GLY A 213 5.33 -12.84 -2.60
N TYR A 214 5.76 -13.96 -2.03
CA TYR A 214 6.95 -14.73 -2.41
C TYR A 214 6.63 -16.22 -2.54
N ILE A 215 7.00 -16.84 -3.67
CA ILE A 215 6.82 -18.29 -3.87
C ILE A 215 8.18 -18.97 -3.92
N PHE A 216 8.31 -20.04 -3.14
CA PHE A 216 9.52 -20.85 -3.03
C PHE A 216 9.24 -22.30 -3.45
N PRO A 217 10.16 -22.96 -4.16
CA PRO A 217 10.11 -24.42 -4.36
C PRO A 217 10.27 -25.15 -3.04
N THR A 218 9.40 -26.12 -2.76
CA THR A 218 9.47 -26.92 -1.53
C THR A 218 10.74 -27.78 -1.49
N SER A 219 11.39 -28.07 -2.63
CA SER A 219 12.71 -28.73 -2.64
C SER A 219 13.82 -27.94 -1.92
N LYS A 220 13.57 -26.67 -1.59
CA LYS A 220 14.51 -25.75 -0.92
C LYS A 220 14.06 -25.40 0.50
N LEU A 221 13.50 -26.35 1.27
CA LEU A 221 12.99 -26.11 2.65
C LEU A 221 13.99 -25.36 3.55
N GLN A 222 15.26 -25.73 3.56
CA GLN A 222 16.27 -25.05 4.38
C GLN A 222 16.42 -23.56 4.01
N GLN A 223 16.30 -23.22 2.73
CA GLN A 223 16.37 -21.83 2.28
C GLN A 223 15.09 -21.07 2.64
N LEU A 224 13.92 -21.73 2.52
CA LEU A 224 12.64 -21.21 2.97
C LEU A 224 12.65 -20.88 4.46
N ASP A 225 13.15 -21.81 5.29
CA ASP A 225 13.30 -21.62 6.74
C ASP A 225 14.25 -20.45 7.05
N GLY A 226 15.35 -20.35 6.30
CA GLY A 226 16.28 -19.22 6.39
C GLY A 226 15.62 -17.87 6.09
N PHE A 227 14.77 -17.79 5.06
CA PHE A 227 14.02 -16.58 4.75
C PHE A 227 12.96 -16.26 5.81
N MET A 228 12.24 -17.27 6.32
CA MET A 228 11.28 -17.08 7.41
C MET A 228 11.98 -16.56 8.67
N GLN A 229 13.14 -17.12 9.03
CA GLN A 229 13.94 -16.63 10.15
C GLN A 229 14.43 -15.20 9.91
N PHE A 230 14.87 -14.88 8.69
CA PHE A 230 15.23 -13.51 8.31
C PHE A 230 14.08 -12.53 8.60
N LEU A 231 12.84 -12.87 8.25
CA LEU A 231 11.66 -12.05 8.51
C LEU A 231 11.37 -11.91 10.02
N ILE A 232 11.45 -13.02 10.76
CA ILE A 232 11.27 -13.06 12.23
C ILE A 232 12.26 -12.13 12.92
N ASP A 233 13.56 -12.25 12.60
CA ASP A 233 14.63 -11.44 13.20
C ASP A 233 14.46 -9.93 12.97
N ARG A 234 13.71 -9.57 11.91
CA ARG A 234 13.43 -8.19 11.52
C ARG A 234 12.05 -7.72 11.95
N GLU A 235 11.31 -8.55 12.69
CA GLU A 235 9.94 -8.30 13.13
C GLU A 235 9.04 -7.90 11.95
N ILE A 236 9.18 -8.62 10.83
CA ILE A 236 8.33 -8.49 9.64
C ILE A 236 7.32 -9.63 9.70
N ASN A 237 6.03 -9.27 9.80
CA ASN A 237 4.98 -10.27 9.92
C ASN A 237 4.66 -10.87 8.55
N PHE A 238 4.47 -12.18 8.53
CA PHE A 238 4.09 -12.92 7.33
C PHE A 238 3.10 -14.04 7.65
N GLU A 239 2.56 -14.66 6.61
CA GLU A 239 1.81 -15.91 6.66
C GLU A 239 2.23 -16.83 5.52
N ILE A 240 2.16 -18.13 5.79
CA ILE A 240 2.13 -19.12 4.72
C ILE A 240 0.68 -19.15 4.21
N ARG A 241 0.46 -18.60 3.01
CA ARG A 241 -0.85 -18.56 2.36
C ARG A 241 -1.33 -19.96 1.97
N THR A 242 -0.42 -20.74 1.41
CA THR A 242 -0.68 -22.09 0.92
C THR A 242 0.63 -22.82 0.63
N SER A 243 0.57 -24.14 0.57
CA SER A 243 1.65 -25.01 0.13
C SER A 243 1.10 -26.23 -0.62
N GLY A 244 1.94 -26.83 -1.45
CA GLY A 244 1.68 -28.09 -2.15
C GLY A 244 1.93 -27.99 -3.65
N LYS A 245 1.50 -29.03 -4.38
CA LYS A 245 1.61 -29.08 -5.85
C LYS A 245 1.00 -27.86 -6.50
N GLY A 246 1.72 -27.30 -7.45
CA GLY A 246 1.32 -26.11 -8.15
C GLY A 246 2.00 -25.95 -9.49
N GLU A 247 1.51 -24.96 -10.22
CA GLU A 247 2.09 -24.47 -11.45
C GLU A 247 2.09 -22.95 -11.42
N ILE A 248 3.19 -22.37 -11.90
CA ILE A 248 3.32 -20.92 -12.10
C ILE A 248 3.43 -20.72 -13.61
N VAL A 249 2.34 -20.30 -14.24
CA VAL A 249 2.24 -20.22 -15.71
C VAL A 249 2.72 -18.88 -16.23
N SER A 250 2.37 -17.80 -15.53
CA SER A 250 2.77 -16.44 -15.89
C SER A 250 2.61 -15.48 -14.71
N TRP A 251 2.94 -14.21 -14.94
CA TRP A 251 2.66 -13.14 -13.97
C TRP A 251 1.19 -13.11 -13.54
N ASN A 252 0.93 -13.10 -12.22
CA ASN A 252 -0.41 -13.17 -11.63
C ASN A 252 -1.28 -14.34 -12.14
N ASN A 253 -0.64 -15.43 -12.56
CA ASN A 253 -1.29 -16.62 -13.08
C ASN A 253 -0.57 -17.88 -12.57
N TYR A 254 -1.05 -18.35 -11.44
CA TYR A 254 -0.53 -19.56 -10.80
C TYR A 254 -1.62 -20.23 -9.97
N GLN A 255 -1.37 -21.50 -9.68
CA GLN A 255 -2.09 -22.34 -8.73
C GLN A 255 -1.06 -23.00 -7.80
N ILE A 256 -1.30 -22.97 -6.49
CA ILE A 256 -0.49 -23.69 -5.50
C ILE A 256 -1.45 -24.34 -4.51
N GLY A 257 -1.38 -25.66 -4.38
CA GLY A 257 -2.34 -26.43 -3.58
C GLY A 257 -3.77 -26.11 -3.98
N LYS A 258 -4.55 -25.57 -3.03
CA LYS A 258 -5.94 -25.15 -3.24
C LYS A 258 -6.09 -23.69 -3.69
N PHE A 259 -5.04 -22.89 -3.60
CA PHE A 259 -5.09 -21.47 -3.97
C PHE A 259 -4.93 -21.31 -5.48
N ARG A 260 -5.80 -20.49 -6.08
CA ARG A 260 -5.73 -20.11 -7.49
C ARG A 260 -5.84 -18.60 -7.61
N THR A 261 -5.08 -18.04 -8.52
CA THR A 261 -5.26 -16.65 -8.96
C THR A 261 -6.48 -16.55 -9.89
N LYS A 262 -7.14 -15.39 -9.91
CA LYS A 262 -8.29 -15.16 -10.80
C LYS A 262 -7.95 -15.38 -12.28
N SER A 263 -6.74 -15.03 -12.71
CA SER A 263 -6.29 -15.26 -14.09
C SER A 263 -6.21 -16.76 -14.42
N ASN A 264 -5.74 -17.57 -13.46
CA ASN A 264 -5.68 -19.02 -13.58
C ASN A 264 -7.09 -19.64 -13.62
N GLU A 265 -8.00 -19.19 -12.75
CA GLU A 265 -9.41 -19.62 -12.76
C GLU A 265 -10.10 -19.37 -14.10
N LEU A 266 -9.75 -18.26 -14.76
CA LEU A 266 -10.28 -17.88 -16.07
C LEU A 266 -9.54 -18.50 -17.25
N GLY A 267 -8.50 -19.31 -17.02
CA GLY A 267 -7.70 -19.94 -18.08
C GLY A 267 -6.96 -18.94 -18.97
N LEU A 268 -6.64 -17.73 -18.47
CA LEU A 268 -5.99 -16.70 -19.26
C LEU A 268 -4.52 -17.07 -19.50
N THR A 269 -4.17 -17.44 -20.73
CA THR A 269 -2.80 -17.78 -21.12
C THR A 269 -2.05 -16.54 -21.60
N ALA A 270 -1.68 -15.66 -20.67
CA ALA A 270 -0.71 -14.61 -20.99
C ALA A 270 0.70 -15.23 -21.00
N ARG A 271 1.33 -15.40 -22.16
CA ARG A 271 2.76 -15.72 -22.21
C ARG A 271 3.56 -14.49 -21.73
N SER A 272 3.85 -14.41 -20.43
CA SER A 272 4.81 -13.42 -19.92
C SER A 272 6.22 -13.97 -20.05
N LYS A 273 7.14 -13.15 -20.56
CA LYS A 273 8.58 -13.42 -20.45
C LYS A 273 9.02 -13.28 -19.00
N GLU A 274 10.17 -13.86 -18.66
CA GLU A 274 10.90 -13.53 -17.43
C GLU A 274 10.98 -12.01 -17.26
N PHE A 275 10.77 -11.54 -16.03
CA PHE A 275 10.86 -10.14 -15.70
C PHE A 275 11.43 -9.99 -14.30
N ASP A 276 12.39 -9.09 -14.16
CA ASP A 276 13.03 -8.76 -12.90
C ASP A 276 13.11 -7.24 -12.74
N SER A 277 12.40 -6.71 -11.74
CA SER A 277 12.58 -5.35 -11.27
C SER A 277 13.29 -5.29 -9.91
N VAL A 278 13.63 -6.43 -9.31
CA VAL A 278 14.29 -6.50 -8.00
C VAL A 278 15.68 -5.92 -8.10
N LYS A 279 15.86 -4.75 -7.51
CA LYS A 279 17.16 -4.08 -7.51
C LYS A 279 17.97 -4.55 -6.32
N ARG A 280 19.17 -5.09 -6.59
CA ARG A 280 20.23 -5.19 -5.58
C ARG A 280 20.55 -3.77 -5.11
N THR A 281 20.19 -3.44 -3.88
CA THR A 281 20.53 -2.14 -3.31
C THR A 281 21.96 -2.20 -2.78
N THR A 282 22.84 -1.29 -3.23
CA THR A 282 24.19 -1.12 -2.65
C THR A 282 24.17 -0.51 -1.24
N ARG A 283 22.98 -0.20 -0.72
CA ARG A 283 22.74 0.47 0.56
C ARG A 283 22.34 -0.54 1.62
N ASN A 284 22.78 -0.29 2.86
CA ASN A 284 22.53 -1.18 3.98
C ASN A 284 21.15 -0.95 4.62
N TRP A 285 20.09 -1.25 3.86
CA TRP A 285 18.70 -1.16 4.33
C TRP A 285 18.44 -2.06 5.55
N GLY A 286 19.19 -3.15 5.70
CA GLY A 286 19.14 -3.98 6.91
C GLY A 286 19.56 -3.22 8.17
N LYS A 287 20.72 -2.56 8.16
CA LYS A 287 21.14 -1.71 9.29
C LYS A 287 20.15 -0.58 9.56
N TYR A 288 19.63 0.06 8.50
CA TYR A 288 18.62 1.10 8.64
C TYR A 288 17.34 0.55 9.31
N TRP A 289 16.80 -0.57 8.84
CA TRP A 289 15.61 -1.20 9.40
C TRP A 289 15.79 -1.58 10.87
N GLN A 290 16.96 -2.11 11.24
CA GLN A 290 17.29 -2.42 12.63
C GLN A 290 17.33 -1.15 13.51
N SER A 291 17.95 -0.07 13.03
CA SER A 291 18.01 1.19 13.77
C SER A 291 16.63 1.80 14.04
N ILE A 292 15.73 1.82 13.05
CA ILE A 292 14.38 2.36 13.24
C ILE A 292 13.52 1.44 14.11
N GLY A 293 13.77 0.12 14.08
CA GLY A 293 13.12 -0.84 14.96
C GLY A 293 13.47 -0.62 16.43
N ALA A 294 14.74 -0.34 16.74
CA ALA A 294 15.18 -0.04 18.10
C ALA A 294 14.47 1.20 18.68
N ILE A 295 14.30 2.24 17.87
CA ILE A 295 13.62 3.48 18.28
C ILE A 295 12.13 3.27 18.44
N TYR A 296 11.50 2.56 17.50
CA TYR A 296 10.10 2.22 17.61
C TYR A 296 9.82 1.46 18.92
N ARG A 297 10.69 0.53 19.34
CA ARG A 297 10.58 -0.15 20.63
C ARG A 297 10.76 0.81 21.80
N ALA A 298 11.80 1.65 21.79
CA ALA A 298 12.05 2.62 22.86
C ALA A 298 10.86 3.57 23.09
N ASN A 299 10.25 4.08 22.00
CA ASN A 299 9.12 4.99 22.08
C ASN A 299 7.84 4.29 22.57
N ASN A 300 7.57 3.06 22.14
CA ASN A 300 6.39 2.32 22.63
C ASN A 300 6.56 1.85 24.09
N LEU A 301 7.78 1.54 24.54
CA LEU A 301 8.04 1.21 25.93
C LEU A 301 7.94 2.45 26.85
N GLY A 302 8.27 3.65 26.35
CA GLY A 302 8.09 4.91 27.07
C GLY A 302 6.61 5.32 27.22
N LEU A 303 5.78 5.01 26.22
CA LEU A 303 4.33 5.26 26.27
C LEU A 303 3.58 4.38 27.30
N HIS A 304 4.18 3.27 27.75
CA HIS A 304 3.61 2.40 28.79
C HIS A 304 4.15 2.66 30.21
N ARG A 305 5.01 3.67 30.40
CA ARG A 305 5.58 4.03 31.71
C ARG A 305 5.04 5.36 32.26
N GLY A 306 4.00 5.91 31.65
CA GLY A 306 3.37 7.17 32.04
C GLY A 306 1.85 7.07 32.04
N GLU A 307 1.32 6.12 32.81
CA GLU A 307 -0.03 6.16 33.41
C GLU A 307 0.08 5.72 34.87
#